data_AF-B0WJV8-F1
#
_entry.id   AF-B0WJV8-F1
#
_cell.length_a   1.000
_cell.length_b   1.000
_cell.length_c   1.000
_cell.angle_alpha   90.00
_cell.angle_beta   90.00
_cell.angle_gamma   90.00
#
_symmetry.space_group_name_H-M   'P 1'
#
loop_
_entity.id
_entity.type
_entity.pdbx_description
1 polymer ?
#
loop_
_entity_poly.entity_id
_entity_poly.type
_entity_poly.pdbx_seq_one_letter_code
_entity_poly.pdbx_strand_id
1 'polypeptide(L)'
;MNNPSRQALPVNAAFRRIFQLLASGLFVPGSAGITDPCEVGHIRVHTSMSLVQQDECCMTAQTLVRVLGHGGYKHILGFVENTTVAKEMSVWDGVVVSPMEPAYEKPVEKKDGEEEEEDMECEGVMEEDNGE
;
A
#
# COMPACT_ATOMS: atom_id res chain seq x y z
N MET A 1 9.76 -2.56 -16.73
CA MET A 1 10.09 -1.56 -17.76
C MET A 1 10.18 -0.12 -17.21
N ASN A 2 9.37 0.28 -16.22
CA ASN A 2 9.48 1.62 -15.63
C ASN A 2 10.66 1.72 -14.64
N ASN A 3 11.83 2.17 -15.08
CA ASN A 3 13.00 2.49 -14.26
C ASN A 3 13.93 3.49 -14.99
N PRO A 4 14.85 4.16 -14.29
CA PRO A 4 15.70 5.19 -14.88
C PRO A 4 16.65 4.70 -15.99
N SER A 5 17.12 3.45 -15.92
CA SER A 5 18.02 2.90 -16.95
C SER A 5 17.30 2.60 -18.26
N ARG A 6 15.95 2.65 -18.28
CA ARG A 6 15.10 2.34 -19.45
C ARG A 6 15.37 0.96 -20.08
N GLN A 7 16.01 0.08 -19.32
CA GLN A 7 16.29 -1.30 -19.70
C GLN A 7 15.44 -2.24 -18.84
N ALA A 8 15.21 -3.46 -19.33
CA ALA A 8 14.56 -4.48 -18.52
C ALA A 8 15.43 -4.81 -17.30
N LEU A 9 14.82 -4.81 -16.12
CA LEU A 9 15.50 -5.27 -14.92
C LEU A 9 15.65 -6.80 -14.99
N PRO A 10 16.75 -7.36 -14.45
CA PRO A 10 16.85 -8.79 -14.22
C PRO A 10 15.67 -9.32 -13.40
N VAL A 11 15.23 -10.55 -13.67
CA VAL A 11 14.00 -11.14 -13.09
C VAL A 11 14.02 -11.10 -11.57
N ASN A 12 15.15 -11.46 -10.94
CA ASN A 12 15.32 -11.41 -9.49
C ASN A 12 15.16 -9.98 -8.92
N ALA A 13 15.72 -8.98 -9.59
CA ALA A 13 15.60 -7.58 -9.18
C ALA A 13 14.16 -7.06 -9.37
N ALA A 14 13.51 -7.41 -10.49
CA ALA A 14 12.12 -7.07 -10.75
C ALA A 14 11.17 -7.71 -9.72
N PHE A 15 11.38 -9.00 -9.40
CA PHE A 15 10.60 -9.75 -8.43
C PHE A 15 10.68 -9.12 -7.03
N ARG A 16 11.90 -8.81 -6.56
CA ARG A 16 12.08 -8.10 -5.29
C ARG A 16 11.41 -6.73 -5.30
N ARG A 17 11.52 -6.00 -6.41
CA ARG A 17 10.94 -4.66 -6.54
C ARG A 17 9.42 -4.65 -6.46
N ILE A 18 8.74 -5.68 -6.97
CA ILE A 18 7.27 -5.78 -6.85
C ILE A 18 6.87 -5.78 -5.37
N PHE A 19 7.48 -6.62 -4.53
CA PHE A 19 7.21 -6.64 -3.10
C PHE A 19 7.56 -5.31 -2.42
N GLN A 20 8.68 -4.68 -2.80
CA GLN A 20 9.06 -3.39 -2.23
C GLN A 20 8.03 -2.29 -2.54
N LEU A 21 7.53 -2.22 -3.78
CA LEU A 21 6.53 -1.23 -4.19
C LEU A 21 5.18 -1.47 -3.50
N LEU A 22 4.73 -2.72 -3.43
CA LEU A 22 3.50 -3.06 -2.73
C LEU A 22 3.63 -2.77 -1.22
N ALA A 23 4.76 -3.15 -0.62
CA ALA A 23 5.03 -2.92 0.80
C ALA A 23 5.13 -1.43 1.17
N SER A 24 5.57 -0.58 0.23
CA SER A 24 5.60 0.87 0.38
C SER A 24 4.25 1.54 0.11
N GLY A 25 3.17 0.77 -0.04
CA GLY A 25 1.82 1.29 -0.22
C GLY A 25 1.49 1.72 -1.65
N LEU A 26 2.02 1.06 -2.68
CA LEU A 26 1.63 1.39 -4.07
C LEU A 26 0.11 1.34 -4.28
N PHE A 27 -0.61 0.45 -3.56
CA PHE A 27 -2.05 0.24 -3.71
C PHE A 27 -2.87 0.61 -2.47
N VAL A 28 -2.37 1.48 -1.59
CA VAL A 28 -3.14 1.99 -0.44
C VAL A 28 -3.80 3.34 -0.76
N PRO A 29 -4.82 3.78 0.01
CA PRO A 29 -5.44 5.08 -0.19
C PRO A 29 -4.43 6.23 -0.15
N GLY A 30 -4.66 7.24 -1.00
CA GLY A 30 -3.73 8.36 -1.18
C GLY A 30 -2.57 8.08 -2.15
N SER A 31 -2.31 6.83 -2.52
CA SER A 31 -1.28 6.51 -3.53
C SER A 31 -1.71 6.92 -4.94
N ALA A 32 -0.75 7.37 -5.75
CA ALA A 32 -0.95 7.54 -7.19
C ALA A 32 -1.26 6.20 -7.90
N GLY A 33 -0.82 5.07 -7.32
CA GLY A 33 -1.04 3.73 -7.86
C GLY A 33 -0.48 3.54 -9.26
N ILE A 34 -1.14 2.66 -10.02
CA ILE A 34 -0.89 2.47 -11.45
C ILE A 34 -2.15 2.96 -12.17
N THR A 35 -1.98 3.89 -13.10
CA THR A 35 -3.04 4.31 -13.99
C THR A 35 -3.30 3.23 -15.02
N ASP A 36 -4.57 2.89 -15.21
CA ASP A 36 -5.00 1.98 -16.26
C ASP A 36 -4.73 2.63 -17.63
N PRO A 37 -3.86 2.02 -18.48
CA PRO A 37 -3.54 2.57 -19.80
C PRO A 37 -4.64 2.33 -20.84
N CYS A 38 -5.64 1.51 -20.52
CA CYS A 38 -6.71 1.10 -21.42
C CYS A 38 -8.03 1.84 -21.16
N GLU A 39 -8.14 2.54 -20.03
CA GLU A 39 -9.33 3.32 -19.66
C GLU A 39 -9.11 4.83 -19.84
N VAL A 40 -10.18 5.52 -20.22
CA VAL A 40 -10.17 6.98 -20.32
C VAL A 40 -10.38 7.57 -18.92
N GLY A 41 -9.57 8.55 -18.53
CA GLY A 41 -9.80 9.31 -17.29
C GLY A 41 -8.90 8.98 -16.10
N HIS A 42 -7.63 8.59 -16.34
CA HIS A 42 -6.63 8.38 -15.29
C HIS A 42 -7.09 7.47 -14.13
N ILE A 43 -7.86 6.43 -14.44
CA ILE A 43 -8.38 5.49 -13.45
C ILE A 43 -7.21 4.73 -12.81
N ARG A 44 -7.17 4.66 -11.47
CA ARG A 44 -6.15 3.91 -10.74
C ARG A 44 -6.61 2.47 -10.57
N VAL A 45 -5.84 1.50 -11.04
CA VAL A 45 -6.26 0.08 -11.06
C VAL A 45 -6.65 -0.48 -9.69
N HIS A 46 -5.98 -0.02 -8.62
CA HIS A 46 -6.19 -0.54 -7.27
C HIS A 46 -7.50 -0.09 -6.62
N THR A 47 -8.21 0.90 -7.17
CA THR A 47 -9.49 1.36 -6.62
C THR A 47 -10.63 0.38 -6.85
N SER A 48 -10.39 -0.68 -7.64
CA SER A 48 -11.28 -1.84 -7.75
C SER A 48 -11.24 -2.76 -6.52
N MET A 49 -10.18 -2.66 -5.69
CA MET A 49 -10.06 -3.40 -4.44
C MET A 49 -10.70 -2.63 -3.28
N SER A 50 -11.32 -3.35 -2.34
CA SER A 50 -11.81 -2.76 -1.09
C SER A 50 -10.65 -2.27 -0.21
N LEU A 51 -10.91 -1.37 0.74
CA LEU A 51 -9.89 -0.87 1.67
C LEU A 51 -9.25 -2.01 2.50
N VAL A 52 -10.05 -3.02 2.86
CA VAL A 52 -9.56 -4.24 3.53
C VAL A 52 -8.58 -5.00 2.64
N GLN A 53 -8.92 -5.19 1.35
CA GLN A 53 -8.07 -5.90 0.40
C GLN A 53 -6.77 -5.14 0.10
N GLN A 54 -6.83 -3.81 0.04
CA GLN A 54 -5.65 -2.96 -0.13
C GLN A 54 -4.69 -3.10 1.05
N ASP A 55 -5.22 -3.10 2.27
CA ASP A 55 -4.45 -3.32 3.50
C ASP A 55 -3.84 -4.73 3.53
N GLU A 56 -4.65 -5.77 3.32
CA GLU A 56 -4.21 -7.17 3.24
C GLU A 56 -3.07 -7.35 2.22
N CYS A 57 -3.17 -6.71 1.05
CA CYS A 57 -2.13 -6.75 0.02
C CYS A 57 -0.82 -6.11 0.52
N CYS A 58 -0.91 -4.93 1.13
CA CYS A 58 0.23 -4.17 1.65
C CYS A 58 0.95 -4.93 2.78
N MET A 59 0.21 -5.35 3.81
CA MET A 59 0.75 -6.07 4.97
C MET A 59 1.39 -7.42 4.57
N THR A 60 0.78 -8.11 3.59
CA THR A 60 1.33 -9.36 3.06
C THR A 60 2.66 -9.09 2.35
N ALA A 61 2.72 -8.05 1.51
CA ALA A 61 3.96 -7.66 0.82
C ALA A 61 5.05 -7.22 1.80
N GLN A 62 4.71 -6.47 2.86
CA GLN A 62 5.63 -6.06 3.93
C GLN A 62 6.22 -7.26 4.68
N THR A 63 5.43 -8.33 4.88
CA THR A 63 5.94 -9.58 5.47
C THR A 63 6.86 -10.30 4.51
N LEU A 64 6.43 -10.49 3.26
CA LEU A 64 7.20 -11.21 2.25
C LEU A 64 8.52 -10.52 1.88
N VAL A 65 8.59 -9.18 1.91
CA VAL A 65 9.86 -8.47 1.62
C VAL A 65 10.92 -8.73 2.69
N ARG A 66 10.50 -8.91 3.96
CA ARG A 66 11.40 -9.27 5.07
C ARG A 66 11.88 -10.72 4.93
N VAL A 67 10.96 -11.65 4.68
CA VAL A 67 11.30 -13.05 4.39
C VAL A 67 12.27 -13.16 3.21
N LEU A 68 12.02 -12.41 2.12
CA LEU A 68 12.89 -12.37 0.95
C LEU A 68 14.27 -11.78 1.28
N GLY A 69 14.32 -10.78 2.17
CA GLY A 69 15.57 -10.20 2.67
C GLY A 69 16.46 -11.18 3.42
N HIS A 70 15.86 -12.19 4.07
CA HIS A 70 16.55 -13.27 4.80
C HIS A 70 16.64 -14.57 4.01
N GLY A 71 16.54 -14.52 2.67
CA GLY A 71 16.78 -15.70 1.81
C GLY A 71 15.61 -16.68 1.69
N GLY A 72 14.40 -16.33 2.16
CA GLY A 72 13.22 -17.20 2.10
C GLY A 72 12.58 -17.40 0.71
N TYR A 73 13.27 -17.06 -0.38
CA TYR A 73 12.71 -17.05 -1.74
C TYR A 73 12.13 -18.40 -2.20
N LYS A 74 12.70 -19.53 -1.74
CA LYS A 74 12.19 -20.87 -2.10
C LYS A 74 10.77 -21.13 -1.59
N HIS A 75 10.45 -20.59 -0.41
CA HIS A 75 9.11 -20.71 0.17
C HIS A 75 8.13 -19.78 -0.54
N ILE A 76 8.56 -18.56 -0.84
CA ILE A 76 7.74 -17.58 -1.59
C ILE A 76 7.40 -18.11 -3.00
N LEU A 77 8.34 -18.78 -3.67
CA LEU A 77 8.15 -19.36 -4.99
C LEU A 77 7.42 -20.72 -4.97
N GLY A 78 7.09 -21.26 -3.79
CA GLY A 78 6.39 -22.53 -3.66
C GLY A 78 7.24 -23.77 -3.96
N PHE A 79 8.57 -23.66 -3.91
CA PHE A 79 9.48 -24.83 -4.01
C PHE A 79 9.54 -25.64 -2.71
N VAL A 80 9.06 -25.07 -1.62
CA VAL A 80 8.87 -25.76 -0.33
C VAL A 80 7.39 -25.67 -0.01
N GLU A 81 6.78 -26.79 0.37
CA GLU A 81 5.38 -26.83 0.79
C GLU A 81 5.22 -26.08 2.12
N ASN A 82 4.95 -24.77 2.03
CA ASN A 82 4.66 -23.91 3.16
C ASN A 82 3.77 -22.75 2.69
N THR A 83 2.50 -22.78 3.05
CA THR A 83 1.51 -21.74 2.74
C THR A 83 1.38 -20.68 3.84
N THR A 84 2.10 -20.85 4.96
CA THR A 84 1.97 -20.01 6.15
C THR A 84 3.06 -18.94 6.27
N VAL A 85 3.99 -18.88 5.31
CA VAL A 85 5.13 -17.93 5.29
C VAL A 85 4.76 -16.45 5.50
N ALA A 86 3.57 -16.03 5.09
CA ALA A 86 3.08 -14.66 5.27
C ALA A 86 2.14 -14.48 6.47
N LYS A 87 1.72 -15.58 7.13
CA LYS A 87 0.65 -15.60 8.14
C LYS A 87 1.15 -15.98 9.53
N GLU A 88 2.27 -16.70 9.62
CA GLU A 88 2.82 -17.20 10.88
C GLU A 88 4.22 -16.65 11.15
N MET A 89 4.56 -16.55 12.42
CA MET A 89 5.92 -16.22 12.85
C MET A 89 6.89 -17.28 12.33
N SER A 90 7.99 -16.84 11.74
CA SER A 90 8.99 -17.71 11.14
C SER A 90 10.41 -17.24 11.44
N VAL A 91 11.37 -18.16 11.38
CA VAL A 91 12.79 -17.86 11.62
C VAL A 91 13.56 -18.06 10.33
N TRP A 92 14.30 -17.03 9.91
CA TRP A 92 15.10 -17.01 8.69
C TRP A 92 16.51 -16.56 9.04
N ASP A 93 17.50 -17.43 8.85
CA ASP A 93 18.91 -17.12 9.15
C ASP A 93 19.12 -16.57 10.58
N GLY A 94 18.44 -17.17 11.57
CA GLY A 94 18.47 -16.73 12.97
C GLY A 94 17.64 -15.48 13.28
N VAL A 95 17.02 -14.84 12.29
CA VAL A 95 16.16 -13.66 12.46
C VAL A 95 14.70 -14.09 12.55
N VAL A 96 14.01 -13.64 13.59
CA VAL A 96 12.57 -13.84 13.76
C VAL A 96 11.81 -12.81 12.92
N VAL A 97 10.94 -13.29 12.03
CA VAL A 97 10.05 -12.48 11.21
C VAL A 97 8.62 -12.70 11.69
N SER A 98 8.04 -11.70 12.36
CA SER A 98 6.63 -11.69 12.75
C SER A 98 5.76 -11.13 11.61
N PRO A 99 4.65 -11.77 11.21
CA PRO A 99 3.71 -11.22 10.25
C PRO A 99 3.21 -9.82 10.64
N MET A 100 2.89 -9.01 9.64
CA MET A 100 2.24 -7.72 9.87
C MET A 100 0.78 -7.94 10.23
N GLU A 101 0.23 -7.07 11.08
CA GLU A 101 -1.18 -7.07 11.46
C GLU A 101 -1.99 -6.13 10.55
N PRO A 102 -3.30 -6.39 10.36
CA PRO A 102 -4.17 -5.48 9.64
C PRO A 102 -4.19 -4.10 10.29
N ALA A 103 -4.12 -3.05 9.48
CA ALA A 103 -4.17 -1.65 9.92
C ALA A 103 -5.51 -0.98 9.58
N TYR A 104 -6.30 -1.55 8.67
CA TYR A 104 -7.59 -0.99 8.29
C TYR A 104 -8.66 -1.26 9.35
N GLU A 105 -9.24 -0.19 9.90
CA GLU A 105 -10.39 -0.24 10.79
C GLU A 105 -11.64 0.25 10.06
N LYS A 106 -12.76 -0.47 10.22
CA LYS A 106 -14.04 -0.01 9.67
C LYS A 106 -14.50 1.22 10.46
N PRO A 107 -14.93 2.30 9.79
CA PRO A 107 -15.55 3.42 10.47
C PRO A 107 -16.73 2.94 11.32
N VAL A 108 -16.81 3.40 12.57
CA VAL A 108 -17.99 3.18 13.41
C VAL A 108 -19.10 4.03 12.81
N GLU A 109 -20.20 3.41 12.41
CA GLU A 109 -21.40 4.15 12.00
C GLU A 109 -21.84 5.02 13.20
N LYS A 110 -21.65 6.34 13.10
CA LYS A 110 -22.32 7.26 14.02
C LYS A 110 -23.80 7.04 13.79
N LYS A 111 -24.53 6.64 14.84
CA LYS A 111 -25.99 6.61 14.80
C LYS A 111 -26.46 8.00 14.38
N ASP A 112 -27.24 8.09 13.30
CA ASP A 112 -27.88 9.31 12.85
C ASP A 112 -28.64 9.94 14.04
N GLY A 113 -28.13 11.04 14.61
CA GLY A 113 -28.82 11.72 15.72
C GLY A 113 -28.00 12.57 16.70
N GLU A 114 -26.71 12.83 16.47
CA GLU A 114 -26.00 13.88 17.21
C GLU A 114 -25.52 14.94 16.22
N GLU A 115 -26.36 15.97 16.09
CA GLU A 115 -26.04 17.26 15.47
C GLU A 115 -24.88 17.89 16.26
N GLU A 116 -23.70 17.97 15.66
CA GLU A 116 -22.69 18.97 16.05
C GLU A 116 -22.72 20.05 14.96
N GLU A 117 -23.62 21.02 15.15
CA GLU A 117 -23.38 22.40 14.72
C GLU A 117 -22.15 22.94 15.48
N GLU A 118 -21.39 23.86 14.87
CA GLU A 118 -20.07 24.45 15.28
C GLU A 118 -18.91 23.82 14.46
N ASP A 119 -18.30 24.43 13.44
CA ASP A 119 -17.90 25.82 13.27
C ASP A 119 -18.02 26.30 11.81
N MET A 120 -18.79 27.36 11.61
CA MET A 120 -18.86 28.13 10.37
C MET A 120 -18.25 29.51 10.61
N GLU A 121 -16.92 29.61 10.71
CA GLU A 121 -16.23 30.92 10.66
C GLU A 121 -14.92 30.83 9.86
N CYS A 122 -14.99 31.25 8.59
CA CYS A 122 -13.84 31.86 7.94
C CYS A 122 -14.35 33.00 7.04
N GLU A 123 -14.68 34.13 7.67
CA GLU A 123 -14.78 35.43 7.00
C GLU A 123 -13.89 36.47 7.69
N GLY A 124 -13.19 37.26 6.87
CA GLY A 124 -12.38 38.44 7.25
C GLY A 124 -10.88 38.15 7.15
N VAL A 125 -10.08 38.80 6.31
CA VAL A 125 -10.03 40.24 6.06
C VAL A 125 -9.49 40.54 4.66
N MET A 126 -10.16 41.48 3.98
CA MET A 126 -9.72 42.17 2.75
C MET A 126 -8.48 43.03 3.04
N GLU A 127 -7.46 42.98 2.19
CA GLU A 127 -6.60 44.15 1.95
C GLU A 127 -6.69 44.53 0.47
N GLU A 128 -7.35 45.68 0.23
CA GLU A 128 -7.31 46.43 -1.01
C GLU A 128 -5.93 47.09 -1.14
N ASP A 129 -5.14 46.72 -2.15
CA ASP A 129 -4.02 47.54 -2.63
C ASP A 129 -4.46 48.21 -3.93
N ASN A 130 -4.79 49.49 -3.81
CA ASN A 130 -5.16 50.35 -4.94
C ASN A 130 -4.04 51.40 -5.06
N GLY A 131 -3.14 51.18 -6.02
CA GLY A 131 -1.98 52.05 -6.27
C GLY A 131 -1.70 52.20 -7.75
N GLU A 132 -2.47 53.06 -8.43
CA GLU A 132 -2.06 53.87 -9.58
C GLU A 132 -2.69 55.26 -9.52
#